data_AF-A0A0G4ERY8-F1
#
_entry.id   AF-A0A0G4ERY8-F1
#
_cell.length_a   1.000
_cell.length_b   1.000
_cell.length_c   1.000
_cell.angle_alpha   90.00
_cell.angle_beta   90.00
_cell.angle_gamma   90.00
#
_symmetry.space_group_name_H-M   'P 1'
#
loop_
_entity.id
_entity.type
_entity.pdbx_description
1 polymer ?
#
loop_
_entity_poly.entity_id
_entity_poly.type
_entity_poly.pdbx_seq_one_letter_code
_entity_poly.pdbx_strand_id
1 'polypeptide(L)'
;MSAPPPYDDSSAQRLETNKDFAIDPSRSHSFALSWDFGAHAPVDLDVQALVVDFAGSIVDAAYYNNLKACGRAVTHSGDETEGKVPGIDEKVAIHFGRLPPNVQMVVVCVCCYTGGSFNDVQGGLLQVLDEVSHTSVAKYPLGSNKGNATAIILSALHCNASQQSQPPSARSWLIRPIDAPAQGRHFMDVLPAINGVIRQMIPHAPSVQRVNFQMSKGSVVDFSSALPKITCGLGWDTSFGTVDLDCSAVIFDTHANFLEAVFFGNLKSSAPHSEAGAISHSGDNLTGKGEGDDERVVINLNALGPTVAQVFFCINIYTNGVTFAQVANPYCRAEDGTQELARYQLAEGANARALIISKVARDGHTGRWGFHALGVTSNGAMYKDCMGDMQRLFNTSTATLAEASPMQVTAVQVTTTTGGGPVAPTSYAQPVVQAQQQPPDAAKPKCCIIL
;
A
#
# COMPACT_ATOMS: atom_id res chain seq x y z
N MET A 1 10.20 17.42 -25.04
CA MET A 1 9.26 18.34 -24.36
C MET A 1 10.11 19.35 -23.61
N SER A 2 9.84 20.64 -23.77
CA SER A 2 10.53 21.71 -23.04
C SER A 2 10.27 21.56 -21.54
N ALA A 3 11.27 21.81 -20.69
CA ALA A 3 11.05 21.85 -19.24
C ALA A 3 9.99 22.91 -18.91
N PRO A 4 9.09 22.66 -17.93
CA PRO A 4 8.14 23.67 -17.49
C PRO A 4 8.87 24.93 -17.00
N PRO A 5 8.26 26.12 -17.14
CA PRO A 5 8.86 27.36 -16.66
C PRO A 5 9.05 27.31 -15.13
N PRO A 6 10.08 27.97 -14.58
CA PRO A 6 10.28 28.07 -13.14
C PRO A 6 9.09 28.80 -12.47
N TYR A 7 8.80 28.46 -11.22
CA TYR A 7 7.71 29.10 -10.46
C TYR A 7 8.04 30.56 -10.15
N ASP A 8 7.05 31.45 -10.30
CA ASP A 8 7.18 32.83 -9.83
C ASP A 8 7.02 32.89 -8.32
N ASP A 9 8.07 33.40 -7.66
CA ASP A 9 8.21 33.47 -6.21
C ASP A 9 7.93 34.86 -5.64
N SER A 10 7.67 35.86 -6.48
CA SER A 10 7.58 37.27 -6.09
C SER A 10 6.46 37.58 -5.08
N SER A 11 5.41 36.76 -5.06
CA SER A 11 4.25 36.88 -4.17
C SER A 11 4.22 35.89 -3.02
N ALA A 12 5.25 35.05 -2.85
CA ALA A 12 5.22 33.95 -1.89
C ALA A 12 5.23 34.47 -0.44
N GLN A 13 4.19 34.12 0.32
CA GLN A 13 4.14 34.47 1.74
C GLN A 13 5.01 33.53 2.58
N ARG A 14 5.73 34.06 3.57
CA ARG A 14 6.39 33.24 4.58
C ARG A 14 5.34 32.64 5.52
N LEU A 15 5.40 31.32 5.73
CA LEU A 15 4.49 30.64 6.64
C LEU A 15 4.83 30.97 8.10
N GLU A 16 3.83 31.45 8.84
CA GLU A 16 3.87 31.66 10.29
C GLU A 16 3.16 30.49 10.99
N THR A 17 3.82 29.88 11.97
CA THR A 17 3.27 28.73 12.71
C THR A 17 1.94 29.10 13.39
N ASN A 18 0.95 28.20 13.29
CA ASN A 18 -0.41 28.33 13.84
C ASN A 18 -1.25 29.48 13.26
N LYS A 19 -0.86 30.05 12.12
CA LYS A 19 -1.66 31.05 11.41
C LYS A 19 -2.21 30.47 10.12
N ASP A 20 -3.53 30.32 10.07
CA ASP A 20 -4.22 29.83 8.88
C ASP A 20 -4.11 30.84 7.72
N PHE A 21 -3.96 30.33 6.51
CA PHE A 21 -4.15 31.10 5.29
C PHE A 21 -4.96 30.30 4.27
N ALA A 22 -5.71 31.02 3.44
CA ALA A 22 -6.61 30.41 2.47
C ALA A 22 -5.90 30.01 1.19
N ILE A 23 -6.40 28.95 0.56
CA ILE A 23 -5.98 28.50 -0.77
C ILE A 23 -7.20 28.33 -1.69
N ASP A 24 -6.99 28.40 -3.00
CA ASP A 24 -8.06 28.27 -3.99
C ASP A 24 -8.33 26.79 -4.33
N PRO A 25 -9.44 26.19 -3.86
CA PRO A 25 -9.72 24.78 -4.09
C PRO A 25 -10.16 24.47 -5.53
N SER A 26 -10.34 25.48 -6.39
CA SER A 26 -10.58 25.26 -7.82
C SER A 26 -9.32 24.84 -8.56
N ARG A 27 -8.14 24.99 -7.94
CA ARG A 27 -6.82 24.69 -8.52
C ARG A 27 -6.12 23.59 -7.73
N SER A 28 -5.26 22.83 -8.40
CA SER A 28 -4.38 21.90 -7.70
C SER A 28 -3.21 22.63 -7.06
N HIS A 29 -2.88 22.23 -5.84
CA HIS A 29 -1.79 22.81 -5.07
C HIS A 29 -0.78 21.72 -4.71
N SER A 30 0.51 22.04 -4.73
CA SER A 30 1.57 21.10 -4.37
C SER A 30 2.40 21.58 -3.20
N PHE A 31 2.88 20.63 -2.42
CA PHE A 31 3.85 20.78 -1.36
C PHE A 31 5.17 20.26 -1.89
N ALA A 32 6.02 21.18 -2.32
CA ALA A 32 7.26 20.90 -3.00
C ALA A 32 8.44 21.08 -2.05
N LEU A 33 9.28 20.07 -1.95
CA LEU A 33 10.53 20.09 -1.23
C LEU A 33 11.67 20.45 -2.18
N SER A 34 12.61 21.23 -1.66
CA SER A 34 13.92 21.41 -2.28
C SER A 34 14.99 21.41 -1.19
N TRP A 35 16.12 20.73 -1.41
CA TRP A 35 17.23 20.74 -0.46
C TRP A 35 18.58 20.52 -1.14
N ASP A 36 19.64 21.02 -0.50
CA ASP A 36 21.01 20.81 -0.95
C ASP A 36 21.73 19.85 0.00
N PHE A 37 22.66 19.06 -0.53
CA PHE A 37 23.59 18.31 0.31
C PHE A 37 24.65 19.22 0.93
N GLY A 38 24.81 19.10 2.24
CA GLY A 38 25.91 19.75 2.95
C GLY A 38 27.25 19.01 2.86
N ALA A 39 28.24 19.51 3.60
CA ALA A 39 29.56 18.87 3.73
C ALA A 39 29.54 17.58 4.59
N HIS A 40 28.42 17.28 5.24
CA HIS A 40 28.20 16.07 6.05
C HIS A 40 27.43 15.01 5.22
N ALA A 41 27.19 13.83 5.79
CA ALA A 41 26.55 12.72 5.08
C ALA A 41 25.23 13.15 4.40
N PRO A 42 24.95 12.70 3.16
CA PRO A 42 23.74 13.08 2.44
C PRO A 42 22.50 12.70 3.26
N VAL A 43 21.57 13.64 3.38
CA VAL A 43 20.25 13.41 3.98
C VAL A 43 19.22 13.40 2.87
N ASP A 44 18.45 12.33 2.85
CA ASP A 44 17.37 12.12 1.91
C ASP A 44 16.06 12.56 2.57
N LEU A 45 15.36 13.51 1.96
CA LEU A 45 14.16 14.11 2.53
C LEU A 45 12.92 13.73 1.74
N ASP A 46 12.01 13.05 2.41
CA ASP A 46 10.74 12.65 1.82
C ASP A 46 9.62 13.58 2.27
N VAL A 47 8.83 14.07 1.31
CA VAL A 47 7.54 14.69 1.60
C VAL A 47 6.41 13.65 1.57
N GLN A 48 5.57 13.63 2.60
CA GLN A 48 4.52 12.61 2.76
C GLN A 48 3.20 13.29 3.12
N ALA A 49 2.10 12.80 2.58
CA ALA A 49 0.77 13.37 2.83
C ALA A 49 -0.24 12.31 3.27
N LEU A 50 -0.93 12.56 4.38
CA LEU A 50 -1.93 11.68 4.94
C LEU A 50 -3.32 12.32 4.81
N VAL A 51 -4.26 11.57 4.24
CA VAL A 51 -5.63 12.01 4.02
C VAL A 51 -6.47 11.62 5.24
N VAL A 52 -7.20 12.58 5.79
CA VAL A 52 -7.97 12.44 7.04
C VAL A 52 -9.44 12.81 6.81
N ASP A 53 -10.34 11.94 7.26
CA ASP A 53 -11.78 12.16 7.14
C ASP A 53 -12.37 13.06 8.25
N PHE A 54 -13.67 13.36 8.17
CA PHE A 54 -14.37 14.13 9.21
C PHE A 54 -14.48 13.43 10.58
N ALA A 55 -14.26 12.11 10.63
CA ALA A 55 -14.14 11.40 11.89
C ALA A 55 -12.72 11.53 12.49
N GLY A 56 -11.78 12.13 11.76
CA GLY A 56 -10.38 12.26 12.15
C GLY A 56 -9.59 10.97 11.98
N SER A 57 -10.06 10.04 11.14
CA SER A 57 -9.34 8.81 10.81
C SER A 57 -8.49 9.02 9.56
N ILE A 58 -7.25 8.53 9.58
CA ILE A 58 -6.41 8.47 8.38
C ILE A 58 -7.00 7.41 7.44
N VAL A 59 -7.39 7.83 6.24
CA VAL A 59 -8.05 6.96 5.25
C VAL A 59 -7.13 6.53 4.11
N ASP A 60 -6.07 7.29 3.86
CA ASP A 60 -5.08 6.99 2.82
C ASP A 60 -3.82 7.87 3.01
N ALA A 61 -2.74 7.55 2.30
CA ALA A 61 -1.50 8.33 2.34
C ALA A 61 -0.72 8.23 1.02
N ALA A 62 -0.14 9.34 0.58
CA ALA A 62 0.75 9.41 -0.57
C ALA A 62 2.18 9.69 -0.13
N TYR A 63 3.12 8.90 -0.63
CA TYR A 63 4.56 8.93 -0.32
C TYR A 63 5.34 8.15 -1.40
N TYR A 64 6.68 8.09 -1.32
CA TYR A 64 7.54 7.51 -2.37
C TYR A 64 7.13 6.09 -2.85
N ASN A 65 6.71 5.21 -1.94
CA ASN A 65 6.28 3.83 -2.24
C ASN A 65 4.77 3.69 -2.52
N ASN A 66 3.97 4.72 -2.21
CA ASN A 66 2.56 4.82 -2.62
C ASN A 66 2.30 6.18 -3.29
N LEU A 67 2.56 6.25 -4.59
CA LEU A 67 2.57 7.53 -5.32
C LEU A 67 1.18 8.19 -5.46
N LYS A 68 0.10 7.52 -5.07
CA LYS A 68 -1.28 7.98 -5.29
C LYS A 68 -2.14 7.58 -4.10
N ALA A 69 -2.84 8.56 -3.54
CA ALA A 69 -3.91 8.32 -2.56
C ALA A 69 -5.27 8.78 -3.12
N CYS A 70 -6.32 8.10 -2.69
CA CYS A 70 -7.72 8.37 -3.01
C CYS A 70 -7.95 8.46 -4.52
N GLY A 71 -7.48 7.47 -5.28
CA GLY A 71 -7.69 7.41 -6.73
C GLY A 71 -7.00 8.53 -7.53
N ARG A 72 -5.90 9.11 -7.01
CA ARG A 72 -5.15 10.29 -7.53
C ARG A 72 -5.72 11.65 -7.11
N ALA A 73 -6.45 11.71 -6.01
CA ALA A 73 -6.76 13.00 -5.38
C ALA A 73 -5.52 13.61 -4.72
N VAL A 74 -4.60 12.77 -4.25
CA VAL A 74 -3.28 13.17 -3.81
C VAL A 74 -2.25 12.36 -4.60
N THR A 75 -1.21 12.99 -5.13
CA THR A 75 -0.17 12.33 -5.93
C THR A 75 1.22 12.77 -5.53
N HIS A 76 2.15 11.82 -5.44
CA HIS A 76 3.57 12.04 -5.21
C HIS A 76 4.32 12.08 -6.56
N SER A 77 5.36 12.90 -6.68
CA SER A 77 6.20 13.00 -7.90
C SER A 77 7.05 11.77 -8.18
N GLY A 78 7.34 10.98 -7.15
CA GLY A 78 8.38 9.96 -7.14
C GLY A 78 9.46 10.31 -6.12
N ASP A 79 10.36 9.37 -5.89
CA ASP A 79 11.52 9.50 -4.99
C ASP A 79 12.68 10.19 -5.71
N GLU A 80 13.21 11.28 -5.16
CA GLU A 80 14.43 11.96 -5.65
C GLU A 80 15.54 11.96 -4.59
N THR A 81 16.31 10.88 -4.59
CA THR A 81 17.34 10.61 -3.56
C THR A 81 18.59 11.50 -3.58
N GLU A 82 18.81 12.28 -4.64
CA GLU A 82 20.10 12.95 -4.85
C GLU A 82 20.10 14.48 -4.70
N GLY A 83 18.96 15.19 -4.64
CA GLY A 83 18.91 16.66 -4.42
C GLY A 83 19.91 17.50 -5.24
N LYS A 84 20.43 16.96 -6.36
CA LYS A 84 21.61 17.46 -7.08
C LYS A 84 21.22 18.43 -8.19
N VAL A 85 19.94 18.42 -8.57
CA VAL A 85 19.40 19.24 -9.66
C VAL A 85 18.80 20.49 -9.04
N PRO A 86 19.21 21.70 -9.48
CA PRO A 86 18.60 22.92 -9.00
C PRO A 86 17.09 22.93 -9.33
N GLY A 87 16.24 22.99 -8.30
CA GLY A 87 14.79 23.04 -8.49
C GLY A 87 14.01 22.40 -7.35
N ILE A 88 12.81 21.93 -7.70
CA ILE A 88 11.97 21.13 -6.81
C ILE A 88 12.39 19.68 -6.99
N ASP A 89 12.82 19.07 -5.90
CA ASP A 89 13.29 17.69 -5.86
C ASP A 89 12.10 16.74 -5.76
N GLU A 90 11.23 16.97 -4.76
CA GLU A 90 10.04 16.17 -4.54
C GLU A 90 8.80 17.01 -4.35
N LYS A 91 7.62 16.49 -4.71
CA LYS A 91 6.37 17.14 -4.34
C LYS A 91 5.21 16.17 -4.16
N VAL A 92 4.32 16.57 -3.26
CA VAL A 92 2.96 16.01 -3.18
C VAL A 92 1.95 17.03 -3.68
N ALA A 93 1.20 16.66 -4.71
CA ALA A 93 0.11 17.47 -5.27
C ALA A 93 -1.25 17.02 -4.73
N ILE A 94 -2.13 17.99 -4.46
CA ILE A 94 -3.50 17.79 -3.99
C ILE A 94 -4.47 18.36 -5.02
N HIS A 95 -5.39 17.50 -5.49
CA HIS A 95 -6.43 17.81 -6.46
C HIS A 95 -7.80 17.82 -5.76
N PHE A 96 -8.23 18.98 -5.27
CA PHE A 96 -9.46 19.11 -4.48
C PHE A 96 -10.72 18.58 -5.18
N GLY A 97 -10.84 18.78 -6.49
CA GLY A 97 -11.97 18.24 -7.27
C GLY A 97 -12.05 16.71 -7.33
N ARG A 98 -11.01 15.99 -6.90
CA ARG A 98 -10.96 14.53 -6.84
C ARG A 98 -10.98 13.99 -5.41
N LEU A 99 -10.85 14.85 -4.40
CA LEU A 99 -10.88 14.40 -3.01
C LEU A 99 -12.26 13.75 -2.71
N PRO A 100 -12.27 12.62 -1.99
CA PRO A 100 -13.53 12.04 -1.53
C PRO A 100 -14.33 13.02 -0.67
N PRO A 101 -15.68 13.02 -0.74
CA PRO A 101 -16.52 13.94 0.01
C PRO A 101 -16.36 13.85 1.54
N ASN A 102 -15.91 12.72 2.08
CA ASN A 102 -15.69 12.54 3.51
C ASN A 102 -14.35 13.09 4.00
N VAL A 103 -13.45 13.57 3.13
CA VAL A 103 -12.15 14.13 3.53
C VAL A 103 -12.34 15.50 4.17
N GLN A 104 -11.77 15.72 5.35
CA GLN A 104 -11.73 17.02 6.01
C GLN A 104 -10.35 17.68 5.94
N MET A 105 -9.30 16.87 5.95
CA MET A 105 -7.94 17.34 6.18
C MET A 105 -6.92 16.50 5.40
N VAL A 106 -5.82 17.15 5.02
CA VAL A 106 -4.59 16.49 4.56
C VAL A 106 -3.45 16.97 5.45
N VAL A 107 -2.76 16.05 6.11
CA VAL A 107 -1.58 16.37 6.93
C VAL A 107 -0.34 16.12 6.08
N VAL A 108 0.54 17.12 6.00
CA VAL A 108 1.82 17.01 5.30
C VAL A 108 2.93 16.91 6.34
N CYS A 109 3.75 15.87 6.24
CA CYS A 109 4.97 15.72 7.04
C CYS A 109 6.18 15.51 6.14
N VAL A 110 7.35 15.84 6.66
CA VAL A 110 8.64 15.64 5.99
C VAL A 110 9.52 14.78 6.89
N CYS A 111 10.16 13.77 6.32
CA CYS A 111 11.03 12.84 7.03
C CYS A 111 12.42 12.79 6.41
N CYS A 112 13.45 12.67 7.23
CA CYS A 112 14.78 12.25 6.80
C CYS A 112 14.75 10.73 6.58
N TYR A 113 14.43 10.28 5.38
CA TYR A 113 14.21 8.86 5.07
C TYR A 113 15.50 8.05 5.26
N THR A 114 16.60 8.51 4.65
CA THR A 114 17.95 8.01 4.90
C THR A 114 18.89 9.13 5.35
N GLY A 115 19.94 8.76 6.09
CA GLY A 115 20.95 9.71 6.56
C GLY A 115 20.48 10.68 7.66
N GLY A 116 21.46 11.21 8.41
CA GLY A 116 21.36 12.32 9.38
C GLY A 116 20.02 12.63 10.05
N SER A 117 19.78 13.93 10.19
CA SER A 117 18.64 14.61 10.82
C SER A 117 18.42 15.97 10.14
N PHE A 118 17.37 16.71 10.51
CA PHE A 118 17.14 18.06 9.98
C PHE A 118 18.27 19.06 10.30
N ASN A 119 19.13 18.78 11.29
CA ASN A 119 20.33 19.58 11.53
C ASN A 119 21.38 19.45 10.41
N ASP A 120 21.34 18.36 9.66
CA ASP A 120 22.31 18.05 8.60
C ASP A 120 21.83 18.54 7.22
N VAL A 121 20.58 19.02 7.14
CA VAL A 121 19.96 19.56 5.92
C VAL A 121 20.45 20.98 5.65
N GLN A 122 20.95 21.23 4.44
CA GLN A 122 21.30 22.56 3.97
C GLN A 122 20.29 23.06 2.93
N GLY A 123 19.96 24.35 2.97
CA GLY A 123 19.05 24.94 1.98
C GLY A 123 17.60 24.44 2.02
N GLY A 124 17.25 23.51 2.91
CA GLY A 124 15.95 22.86 2.95
C GLY A 124 14.78 23.84 2.99
N LEU A 125 13.91 23.74 1.99
CA LEU A 125 12.77 24.62 1.78
C LEU A 125 11.56 23.78 1.36
N LEU A 126 10.42 24.01 2.01
CA LEU A 126 9.12 23.61 1.49
C LEU A 126 8.45 24.81 0.83
N GLN A 127 7.95 24.63 -0.38
CA GLN A 127 7.10 25.57 -1.08
C GLN A 127 5.68 25.01 -1.24
N VAL A 128 4.69 25.86 -1.01
CA VAL A 128 3.32 25.60 -1.48
C VAL A 128 3.17 26.26 -2.83
N LEU A 129 2.81 25.48 -3.84
CA LEU A 129 2.74 25.89 -5.24
C LEU A 129 1.31 25.82 -5.75
N ASP A 130 0.91 26.80 -6.54
CA ASP A 130 -0.27 26.72 -7.40
C ASP A 130 0.16 26.16 -8.76
N GLU A 131 -0.26 24.94 -9.06
CA GLU A 131 0.12 24.22 -10.28
C GLU A 131 -0.55 24.79 -11.54
N VAL A 132 -1.60 25.60 -11.40
CA VAL A 132 -2.30 26.19 -12.54
C VAL A 132 -1.67 27.52 -12.92
N SER A 133 -1.38 28.38 -11.95
CA SER A 133 -0.72 29.67 -12.21
C SER A 133 0.80 29.60 -12.25
N HIS A 134 1.41 28.46 -11.89
CA HIS A 134 2.87 28.31 -11.76
C HIS A 134 3.49 29.35 -10.81
N THR A 135 2.85 29.61 -9.67
CA THR A 135 3.30 30.57 -8.65
C THR A 135 3.55 29.89 -7.31
N SER A 136 4.56 30.33 -6.57
CA SER A 136 4.71 29.94 -5.17
C SER A 136 3.77 30.78 -4.29
N VAL A 137 2.83 30.08 -3.65
CA VAL A 137 1.84 30.66 -2.74
C VAL A 137 2.48 30.93 -1.39
N ALA A 138 3.30 29.98 -0.92
CA ALA A 138 3.96 30.11 0.37
C ALA A 138 5.30 29.38 0.44
N LYS A 139 6.13 29.79 1.41
CA LYS A 139 7.46 29.24 1.65
C LYS A 139 7.69 28.97 3.13
N TYR A 140 8.33 27.85 3.42
CA TYR A 140 8.71 27.42 4.76
C TYR A 140 10.14 26.86 4.79
N PRO A 141 11.10 27.59 5.38
CA PRO A 141 12.45 27.07 5.59
C PRO A 141 12.45 25.91 6.58
N LEU A 142 13.00 24.76 6.20
CA LEU A 142 13.12 23.57 7.05
C LEU A 142 14.30 23.68 8.05
N GLY A 143 15.20 24.66 7.86
CA GLY A 143 16.55 24.72 8.46
C GLY A 143 16.71 25.14 9.95
N SER A 144 17.74 24.52 10.54
CA SER A 144 18.57 24.77 11.75
C SER A 144 17.96 24.85 13.16
N ASN A 145 16.66 25.08 13.33
CA ASN A 145 16.05 25.12 14.67
C ASN A 145 15.25 23.86 15.04
N LYS A 146 15.52 22.73 14.37
CA LYS A 146 14.78 21.47 14.54
C LYS A 146 15.53 20.45 15.40
N GLY A 147 16.77 20.77 15.79
CA GLY A 147 17.61 19.87 16.57
C GLY A 147 17.85 18.55 15.82
N ASN A 148 18.02 17.47 16.56
CA ASN A 148 18.23 16.13 16.01
C ASN A 148 16.92 15.45 15.57
N ALA A 149 15.87 16.21 15.25
CA ALA A 149 14.63 15.65 14.72
C ALA A 149 14.89 14.98 13.37
N THR A 150 14.19 13.87 13.13
CA THR A 150 14.24 13.11 11.88
C THR A 150 12.93 13.17 11.12
N ALA A 151 11.88 13.71 11.73
CA ALA A 151 10.60 14.00 11.09
C ALA A 151 10.05 15.34 11.56
N ILE A 152 9.23 16.00 10.74
CA ILE A 152 8.47 17.19 11.11
C ILE A 152 7.05 17.06 10.55
N ILE A 153 6.05 17.23 11.41
CA ILE A 153 4.65 17.42 10.98
C ILE A 153 4.52 18.89 10.61
N LEU A 154 4.48 19.14 9.31
CA LEU A 154 4.80 20.44 8.75
C LEU A 154 3.57 21.33 8.63
N SER A 155 2.49 20.80 8.07
CA SER A 155 1.24 21.54 7.92
C SER A 155 0.02 20.63 7.90
N ALA A 156 -1.14 21.22 8.16
CA ALA A 156 -2.43 20.59 7.96
C ALA A 156 -3.26 21.47 7.02
N LEU A 157 -3.61 20.94 5.85
CA LEU A 157 -4.66 21.49 5.01
C LEU A 157 -6.00 21.04 5.57
N HIS A 158 -6.93 21.95 5.83
CA HIS A 158 -8.20 21.61 6.45
C HIS A 158 -9.35 22.47 5.96
N CYS A 159 -10.56 21.94 6.07
CA CYS A 159 -11.80 22.67 5.90
C CYS A 159 -12.70 22.54 7.13
N ASN A 160 -13.67 23.44 7.26
CA ASN A 160 -14.57 23.46 8.42
C ASN A 160 -15.53 22.26 8.38
N ALA A 161 -15.78 21.64 9.54
CA ALA A 161 -16.72 20.54 9.72
C ALA A 161 -18.14 20.85 9.20
N SER A 162 -18.59 22.11 9.31
CA SER A 162 -19.89 22.56 8.80
C SER A 162 -20.03 22.46 7.28
N GLN A 163 -18.92 22.34 6.54
CA GLN A 163 -18.90 22.25 5.07
C GLN A 163 -18.88 20.80 4.54
N GLN A 164 -19.08 19.80 5.41
CA GLN A 164 -19.08 18.37 5.03
C GLN A 164 -20.07 18.04 3.88
N SER A 165 -21.21 18.73 3.83
CA SER A 165 -22.23 18.54 2.78
C SER A 165 -21.84 19.14 1.42
N GLN A 166 -20.84 20.02 1.37
CA GLN A 166 -20.35 20.62 0.13
C GLN A 166 -19.31 19.70 -0.53
N PRO A 167 -19.20 19.67 -1.87
CA PRO A 167 -18.09 18.98 -2.52
C PRO A 167 -16.75 19.64 -2.14
N PRO A 168 -15.64 18.89 -2.02
CA PRO A 168 -14.36 19.44 -1.57
C PRO A 168 -13.85 20.64 -2.38
N SER A 169 -14.12 20.70 -3.69
CA SER A 169 -13.77 21.84 -4.56
C SER A 169 -14.51 23.14 -4.25
N ALA A 170 -15.60 23.09 -3.49
CA ALA A 170 -16.40 24.26 -3.10
C ALA A 170 -16.19 24.68 -1.63
N ARG A 171 -15.37 23.95 -0.88
CA ARG A 171 -15.11 24.23 0.54
C ARG A 171 -14.07 25.32 0.70
N SER A 172 -14.09 26.00 1.84
CA SER A 172 -13.06 26.96 2.21
C SER A 172 -11.88 26.20 2.82
N TRP A 173 -10.85 25.94 2.01
CA TRP A 173 -9.65 25.26 2.47
C TRP A 173 -8.63 26.26 3.02
N LEU A 174 -8.10 25.90 4.18
CA LEU A 174 -7.06 26.63 4.88
C LEU A 174 -5.85 25.74 5.04
N ILE A 175 -4.65 26.32 4.99
CA ILE A 175 -3.42 25.66 5.38
C ILE A 175 -3.03 26.21 6.74
N ARG A 176 -2.84 25.31 7.71
CA ARG A 176 -2.25 25.60 9.02
C ARG A 176 -0.81 25.12 9.05
N PRO A 177 0.19 26.01 9.10
CA PRO A 177 1.56 25.61 9.40
C PRO A 177 1.64 25.13 10.85
N ILE A 178 2.17 23.93 11.07
CA ILE A 178 2.22 23.26 12.39
C ILE A 178 3.62 23.29 12.97
N ASP A 179 4.62 22.91 12.17
CA ASP A 179 6.02 22.86 12.59
C ASP A 179 6.27 22.08 13.90
N ALA A 180 5.83 20.82 13.94
CA ALA A 180 6.03 19.95 15.11
C ALA A 180 7.12 18.90 14.83
N PRO A 181 8.34 19.04 15.39
CA PRO A 181 9.41 18.06 15.26
C PRO A 181 9.06 16.73 15.93
N ALA A 182 9.50 15.63 15.34
CA ALA A 182 9.29 14.26 15.79
C ALA A 182 10.52 13.37 15.49
N GLN A 183 10.46 12.13 15.95
CA GLN A 183 11.49 11.12 15.73
C GLN A 183 10.93 9.94 14.95
N GLY A 184 11.47 9.71 13.76
CA GLY A 184 11.03 8.69 12.81
C GLY A 184 11.49 9.04 11.41
N ARG A 185 11.58 8.04 10.54
CA ARG A 185 12.07 8.19 9.16
C ARG A 185 10.98 8.01 8.12
N HIS A 186 9.75 7.79 8.58
CA HIS A 186 8.56 7.61 7.75
C HIS A 186 7.33 7.98 8.56
N PHE A 187 6.21 8.36 7.94
CA PHE A 187 4.98 8.74 8.65
C PHE A 187 4.49 7.64 9.59
N MET A 188 4.71 6.37 9.24
CA MET A 188 4.36 5.20 10.06
C MET A 188 5.10 5.19 11.42
N ASP A 189 6.27 5.81 11.52
CA ASP A 189 7.01 5.94 12.79
C ASP A 189 6.47 7.08 13.66
N VAL A 190 5.86 8.09 13.04
CA VAL A 190 5.40 9.32 13.69
C VAL A 190 3.88 9.47 13.75
N LEU A 191 3.14 8.39 13.51
CA LEU A 191 1.68 8.33 13.65
C LEU A 191 1.17 8.91 14.98
N PRO A 192 1.80 8.67 16.15
CA PRO A 192 1.36 9.30 17.40
C PRO A 192 1.43 10.83 17.38
N ALA A 193 2.49 11.40 16.79
CA ALA A 193 2.67 12.85 16.68
C ALA A 193 1.68 13.44 15.67
N ILE A 194 1.47 12.77 14.52
CA ILE A 194 0.43 13.13 13.55
C ILE A 194 -0.96 13.10 14.20
N ASN A 195 -1.27 12.06 14.98
CA ASN A 195 -2.56 11.97 15.67
C ASN A 195 -2.75 13.10 16.70
N GLY A 196 -1.66 13.54 17.35
CA GLY A 196 -1.69 14.73 18.21
C GLY A 196 -2.19 15.97 17.46
N VAL A 197 -1.69 16.21 16.24
CA VAL A 197 -2.12 17.31 15.37
C VAL A 197 -3.56 17.14 14.92
N ILE A 198 -3.95 15.94 14.47
CA ILE A 198 -5.32 15.64 14.07
C ILE A 198 -6.28 15.93 15.23
N ARG A 199 -5.98 15.47 16.45
CA ARG A 199 -6.85 15.66 17.63
C ARG A 199 -6.90 17.10 18.13
N GLN A 200 -5.90 17.93 17.85
CA GLN A 200 -5.98 19.37 18.12
C GLN A 200 -7.02 20.07 17.24
N MET A 201 -7.22 19.58 16.02
CA MET A 201 -8.11 20.18 15.02
C MET A 201 -9.46 19.48 14.92
N ILE A 202 -9.51 18.18 15.26
CA ILE A 202 -10.68 17.31 15.29
C ILE A 202 -10.71 16.61 16.67
N PRO A 203 -11.24 17.26 17.72
CA PRO A 203 -11.13 16.77 19.10
C PRO A 203 -11.72 15.37 19.36
N HIS A 204 -12.71 14.97 18.55
CA HIS A 204 -13.36 13.65 18.61
C HIS A 204 -12.64 12.55 17.83
N ALA A 205 -11.50 12.85 17.20
CA ALA A 205 -10.74 11.86 16.45
C ALA A 205 -10.25 10.68 17.33
N PRO A 206 -10.07 9.47 16.75
CA PRO A 206 -9.62 8.30 17.48
C PRO A 206 -8.34 8.53 18.30
N SER A 207 -8.26 7.93 19.48
CA SER A 207 -7.06 8.01 20.33
C SER A 207 -5.85 7.30 19.71
N VAL A 208 -6.09 6.32 18.84
CA VAL A 208 -5.08 5.55 18.10
C VAL A 208 -5.51 5.51 16.63
N GLN A 209 -4.63 5.94 15.74
CA GLN A 209 -4.86 5.85 14.31
C GLN A 209 -4.68 4.42 13.83
N ARG A 210 -5.66 3.95 13.06
CA ARG A 210 -5.67 2.63 12.44
C ARG A 210 -5.57 2.80 10.93
N VAL A 211 -4.38 2.67 10.41
CA VAL A 211 -4.14 2.84 8.97
C VAL A 211 -4.26 1.49 8.30
N ASN A 212 -5.27 1.34 7.44
CA ASN A 212 -5.47 0.15 6.63
C ASN A 212 -5.50 0.56 5.16
N PHE A 213 -4.50 0.10 4.41
CA PHE A 213 -4.38 0.39 2.99
C PHE A 213 -5.00 -0.70 2.14
N GLN A 214 -5.99 -0.31 1.32
CA GLN A 214 -6.48 -1.17 0.25
C GLN A 214 -5.47 -1.17 -0.89
N MET A 215 -4.88 -2.34 -1.13
CA MET A 215 -3.80 -2.52 -2.07
C MET A 215 -4.32 -2.89 -3.45
N SER A 216 -3.58 -2.45 -4.47
CA SER A 216 -3.70 -2.93 -5.83
C SER A 216 -2.38 -3.58 -6.25
N LYS A 217 -2.39 -4.37 -7.32
CA LYS A 217 -1.16 -4.90 -7.91
C LYS A 217 -0.12 -3.80 -8.12
N GLY A 218 1.10 -4.05 -7.66
CA GLY A 218 2.21 -3.11 -7.71
C GLY A 218 2.26 -2.10 -6.57
N SER A 219 1.33 -2.15 -5.60
CA SER A 219 1.38 -1.29 -4.42
C SER A 219 2.38 -1.80 -3.39
N VAL A 220 2.95 -0.88 -2.63
CA VAL A 220 3.83 -1.16 -1.50
C VAL A 220 3.32 -0.41 -0.27
N VAL A 221 3.31 -1.09 0.88
CA VAL A 221 3.07 -0.48 2.19
C VAL A 221 4.27 -0.72 3.07
N ASP A 222 4.85 0.36 3.58
CA ASP A 222 5.97 0.30 4.50
C ASP A 222 5.47 0.17 5.94
N PHE A 223 6.10 -0.72 6.70
CA PHE A 223 5.77 -0.89 8.11
C PHE A 223 6.49 0.15 8.97
N SER A 224 5.97 0.37 10.18
CA SER A 224 6.72 1.10 11.20
C SER A 224 8.02 0.36 11.52
N SER A 225 9.13 1.08 11.68
CA SER A 225 10.42 0.48 12.06
C SER A 225 10.39 -0.18 13.44
N ALA A 226 9.40 0.17 14.27
CA ALA A 226 9.20 -0.42 15.59
C ALA A 226 8.39 -1.72 15.56
N LEU A 227 7.86 -2.12 14.39
CA LEU A 227 6.97 -3.28 14.28
C LEU A 227 7.77 -4.59 14.41
N PRO A 228 7.60 -5.38 15.49
CA PRO A 228 8.43 -6.55 15.72
C PRO A 228 7.99 -7.76 14.88
N LYS A 229 6.71 -7.80 14.50
CA LYS A 229 6.06 -8.99 13.95
C LYS A 229 4.89 -8.60 13.07
N ILE A 230 4.69 -9.37 12.01
CA ILE A 230 3.51 -9.30 11.15
C ILE A 230 2.92 -10.69 10.97
N THR A 231 1.62 -10.74 10.71
CA THR A 231 0.93 -11.94 10.25
C THR A 231 0.43 -11.67 8.85
N CYS A 232 0.86 -12.49 7.90
CA CYS A 232 0.27 -12.52 6.56
C CYS A 232 -0.85 -13.55 6.56
N GLY A 233 -2.07 -13.07 6.32
CA GLY A 233 -3.26 -13.91 6.22
C GLY A 233 -3.65 -14.11 4.76
N LEU A 234 -4.06 -15.33 4.42
CA LEU A 234 -4.71 -15.69 3.16
C LEU A 234 -6.12 -16.18 3.49
N GLY A 235 -7.12 -15.67 2.79
CA GLY A 235 -8.50 -16.16 2.90
C GLY A 235 -9.14 -16.31 1.53
N TRP A 236 -9.99 -17.32 1.37
CA TRP A 236 -10.77 -17.56 0.17
C TRP A 236 -12.08 -18.30 0.50
N ASP A 237 -13.10 -18.02 -0.31
CA ASP A 237 -14.34 -18.76 -0.28
C ASP A 237 -14.34 -19.84 -1.37
N THR A 238 -15.09 -20.91 -1.15
CA THR A 238 -15.35 -21.91 -2.17
C THR A 238 -16.83 -21.94 -2.53
N SER A 239 -17.17 -21.47 -3.73
CA SER A 239 -18.54 -21.53 -4.24
C SER A 239 -18.91 -22.88 -4.86
N PHE A 240 -17.93 -23.74 -5.17
CA PHE A 240 -18.13 -25.02 -5.89
C PHE A 240 -17.20 -26.14 -5.38
N GLY A 241 -17.49 -26.70 -4.21
CA GLY A 241 -16.73 -27.86 -3.65
C GLY A 241 -15.51 -27.46 -2.83
N THR A 242 -14.72 -28.44 -2.37
CA THR A 242 -13.49 -28.19 -1.59
C THR A 242 -12.33 -27.88 -2.52
N VAL A 243 -11.81 -26.65 -2.45
CA VAL A 243 -10.58 -26.26 -3.14
C VAL A 243 -9.49 -26.02 -2.10
N ASP A 244 -8.39 -26.74 -2.29
CA ASP A 244 -7.20 -26.70 -1.46
C ASP A 244 -6.19 -25.69 -2.03
N LEU A 245 -5.96 -24.59 -1.30
CA LEU A 245 -4.97 -23.56 -1.59
C LEU A 245 -3.87 -23.63 -0.55
N ASP A 246 -2.64 -23.89 -1.00
CA ASP A 246 -1.46 -23.88 -0.16
C ASP A 246 -0.79 -22.51 -0.20
N CYS A 247 -0.59 -21.88 0.95
CA CYS A 247 0.29 -20.74 1.11
C CYS A 247 1.70 -21.21 1.50
N SER A 248 2.71 -20.69 0.81
CA SER A 248 4.11 -20.94 1.11
C SER A 248 4.87 -19.63 1.29
N ALA A 249 5.63 -19.52 2.38
CA ALA A 249 6.57 -18.45 2.63
C ALA A 249 7.99 -18.87 2.22
N VAL A 250 8.55 -18.24 1.20
CA VAL A 250 9.84 -18.61 0.59
C VAL A 250 10.85 -17.51 0.84
N ILE A 251 11.94 -17.86 1.53
CA ILE A 251 12.91 -16.93 2.08
C ILE A 251 14.11 -16.81 1.14
N PHE A 252 14.48 -15.58 0.81
CA PHE A 252 15.62 -15.26 -0.04
C PHE A 252 16.62 -14.34 0.66
N ASP A 253 17.90 -14.54 0.34
CA ASP A 253 18.98 -13.66 0.77
C ASP A 253 19.10 -12.39 -0.09
N THR A 254 20.05 -11.51 0.24
CA THR A 254 20.34 -10.27 -0.50
C THR A 254 20.78 -10.47 -1.96
N HIS A 255 21.11 -11.69 -2.37
CA HIS A 255 21.59 -12.03 -3.72
C HIS A 255 20.57 -12.88 -4.50
N ALA A 256 19.30 -12.92 -4.05
CA ALA A 256 18.25 -13.75 -4.62
C ALA A 256 18.53 -15.27 -4.53
N ASN A 257 19.37 -15.71 -3.58
CA ASN A 257 19.54 -17.12 -3.29
C ASN A 257 18.42 -17.60 -2.36
N PHE A 258 17.85 -18.75 -2.67
CA PHE A 258 16.91 -19.45 -1.81
C PHE A 258 17.59 -19.88 -0.50
N LEU A 259 16.95 -19.59 0.63
CA LEU A 259 17.43 -19.97 1.96
C LEU A 259 16.61 -21.11 2.57
N GLU A 260 15.29 -20.93 2.68
CA GLU A 260 14.37 -21.91 3.27
C GLU A 260 12.94 -21.61 2.78
N ALA A 261 12.04 -22.61 2.85
CA ALA A 261 10.61 -22.41 2.67
C ALA A 261 9.84 -22.92 3.89
N VAL A 262 8.84 -22.16 4.31
CA VAL A 262 7.88 -22.50 5.36
C VAL A 262 6.52 -22.69 4.71
N PHE A 263 5.94 -23.88 4.85
CA PHE A 263 4.72 -24.33 4.16
C PHE A 263 4.10 -25.51 4.93
N PHE A 264 3.00 -26.11 4.45
CA PHE A 264 2.32 -27.22 5.15
C PHE A 264 3.24 -28.38 5.59
N GLY A 265 4.27 -28.69 4.80
CA GLY A 265 5.25 -29.76 5.12
C GLY A 265 6.43 -29.32 5.99
N ASN A 266 6.61 -28.01 6.21
CA ASN A 266 7.63 -27.44 7.09
C ASN A 266 7.07 -26.18 7.77
N LEU A 267 6.43 -26.35 8.92
CA LEU A 267 5.61 -25.29 9.53
C LEU A 267 6.42 -24.17 10.20
N LYS A 268 7.74 -24.30 10.37
CA LYS A 268 8.57 -23.31 11.06
C LYS A 268 9.95 -23.18 10.40
N SER A 269 10.47 -21.96 10.33
CA SER A 269 11.86 -21.75 9.93
C SER A 269 12.81 -22.34 10.97
N SER A 270 13.90 -22.95 10.52
CA SER A 270 14.88 -23.62 11.39
C SER A 270 16.33 -23.45 10.94
N ALA A 271 16.55 -22.93 9.73
CA ALA A 271 17.88 -22.73 9.18
C ALA A 271 18.58 -21.48 9.77
N PRO A 272 19.92 -21.41 9.74
CA PRO A 272 20.72 -20.38 10.44
C PRO A 272 20.66 -18.96 9.85
N HIS A 273 19.67 -18.67 9.00
CA HIS A 273 19.40 -17.32 8.49
C HIS A 273 18.50 -16.50 9.44
N SER A 274 17.88 -17.15 10.44
CA SER A 274 17.00 -16.52 11.43
C SER A 274 17.03 -17.28 12.75
N GLU A 275 16.47 -16.70 13.82
CA GLU A 275 16.19 -17.47 15.04
C GLU A 275 15.17 -18.58 14.74
N ALA A 276 15.24 -19.69 15.48
CA ALA A 276 14.34 -20.82 15.27
C ALA A 276 12.87 -20.40 15.44
N GLY A 277 12.05 -20.66 14.43
CA GLY A 277 10.64 -20.31 14.40
C GLY A 277 10.34 -18.83 14.12
N ALA A 278 11.33 -18.04 13.66
CA ALA A 278 11.13 -16.65 13.24
C ALA A 278 9.99 -16.51 12.21
N ILE A 279 9.81 -17.52 11.34
CA ILE A 279 8.65 -17.65 10.47
C ILE A 279 7.88 -18.91 10.86
N SER A 280 6.56 -18.82 11.03
CA SER A 280 5.69 -19.93 11.41
C SER A 280 4.39 -19.94 10.60
N HIS A 281 4.03 -21.10 10.05
CA HIS A 281 2.75 -21.36 9.36
C HIS A 281 1.69 -21.87 10.37
N SER A 282 0.42 -21.50 10.18
CA SER A 282 -0.70 -21.97 11.02
C SER A 282 -1.00 -23.45 10.87
N GLY A 283 -0.55 -24.06 9.77
CA GLY A 283 -1.02 -25.34 9.28
C GLY A 283 -1.92 -25.16 8.04
N ASP A 284 -2.22 -26.27 7.41
CA ASP A 284 -2.94 -26.38 6.14
C ASP A 284 -4.46 -26.32 6.35
N ASN A 285 -5.14 -25.53 5.51
CA ASN A 285 -6.60 -25.53 5.39
C ASN A 285 -7.07 -26.09 4.03
N LEU A 286 -7.22 -27.41 4.00
CA LEU A 286 -7.68 -28.21 2.86
C LEU A 286 -9.05 -27.84 2.26
N THR A 287 -9.83 -26.94 2.89
CA THR A 287 -11.24 -26.74 2.51
C THR A 287 -11.68 -25.29 2.33
N GLY A 288 -10.93 -24.32 2.83
CA GLY A 288 -11.39 -22.93 2.92
C GLY A 288 -12.63 -22.76 3.81
N LYS A 289 -12.86 -23.68 4.77
CA LYS A 289 -14.00 -23.60 5.69
C LYS A 289 -13.61 -22.82 6.94
N GLY A 290 -14.16 -21.64 7.08
CA GLY A 290 -13.98 -20.78 8.24
C GLY A 290 -14.42 -19.36 7.92
N GLU A 291 -14.44 -18.51 8.94
CA GLU A 291 -14.56 -17.06 8.74
C GLU A 291 -13.16 -16.45 8.88
N GLY A 292 -12.77 -15.58 7.94
CA GLY A 292 -11.49 -14.87 7.96
C GLY A 292 -10.36 -15.61 7.25
N ASP A 293 -9.15 -15.54 7.79
CA ASP A 293 -7.97 -16.13 7.15
C ASP A 293 -7.97 -17.66 7.33
N ASP A 294 -7.98 -18.37 6.21
CA ASP A 294 -7.87 -19.82 6.12
C ASP A 294 -6.47 -20.30 6.46
N GLU A 295 -5.45 -19.56 6.01
CA GLU A 295 -4.04 -19.82 6.32
C GLU A 295 -3.31 -18.56 6.76
N ARG A 296 -2.38 -18.72 7.70
CA ARG A 296 -1.61 -17.60 8.27
C ARG A 296 -0.13 -17.94 8.36
N VAL A 297 0.69 -16.97 7.99
CA VAL A 297 2.14 -16.98 8.20
C VAL A 297 2.51 -15.85 9.13
N VAL A 298 3.04 -16.19 10.30
CA VAL A 298 3.56 -15.23 11.28
C VAL A 298 5.06 -15.04 11.02
N ILE A 299 5.51 -13.81 10.89
CA ILE A 299 6.92 -13.43 10.70
C ILE A 299 7.33 -12.50 11.83
N ASN A 300 8.27 -12.95 12.66
CA ASN A 300 9.01 -12.10 13.60
C ASN A 300 10.14 -11.39 12.86
N LEU A 301 9.90 -10.14 12.47
CA LEU A 301 10.80 -9.31 11.67
C LEU A 301 12.14 -9.06 12.38
N ASN A 302 12.12 -9.00 13.72
CA ASN A 302 13.32 -8.79 14.54
C ASN A 302 14.18 -10.05 14.70
N ALA A 303 13.61 -11.23 14.44
CA ALA A 303 14.30 -12.51 14.51
C ALA A 303 14.88 -12.96 13.16
N LEU A 304 14.60 -12.22 12.08
CA LEU A 304 15.22 -12.44 10.78
C LEU A 304 16.66 -11.91 10.78
N GLY A 305 17.61 -12.73 10.36
CA GLY A 305 19.01 -12.35 10.28
C GLY A 305 19.28 -11.31 9.19
N PRO A 306 20.45 -10.66 9.22
CA PRO A 306 20.79 -9.57 8.29
C PRO A 306 20.92 -10.02 6.83
N THR A 307 21.08 -11.33 6.58
CA THR A 307 21.14 -11.87 5.21
C THR A 307 19.78 -12.04 4.58
N VAL A 308 18.69 -12.12 5.37
CA VAL A 308 17.32 -12.27 4.85
C VAL A 308 16.84 -10.94 4.27
N ALA A 309 16.52 -10.95 2.98
CA ALA A 309 16.11 -9.74 2.27
C ALA A 309 14.62 -9.74 1.90
N GLN A 310 14.10 -10.89 1.44
CA GLN A 310 12.72 -10.98 0.96
C GLN A 310 12.09 -12.32 1.38
N VAL A 311 10.82 -12.28 1.78
CA VAL A 311 9.97 -13.43 2.02
C VAL A 311 8.80 -13.37 1.05
N PHE A 312 8.81 -14.23 0.04
CA PHE A 312 7.74 -14.33 -0.94
C PHE A 312 6.60 -15.18 -0.41
N PHE A 313 5.37 -14.76 -0.68
CA PHE A 313 4.18 -15.58 -0.49
C PHE A 313 3.77 -16.12 -1.85
N CYS A 314 3.79 -17.43 -1.97
CA CYS A 314 3.33 -18.15 -3.14
C CYS A 314 2.10 -18.94 -2.75
N ILE A 315 1.07 -18.87 -3.59
CA ILE A 315 -0.17 -19.63 -3.43
C ILE A 315 -0.26 -20.62 -4.56
N ASN A 316 -0.51 -21.88 -4.23
CA ASN A 316 -0.67 -22.94 -5.20
C ASN A 316 -2.02 -23.63 -4.98
N ILE A 317 -2.72 -23.97 -6.06
CA ILE A 317 -3.90 -24.83 -5.99
C ILE A 317 -3.41 -26.27 -6.01
N TYR A 318 -3.48 -26.94 -4.86
CA TYR A 318 -3.07 -28.34 -4.73
C TYR A 318 -4.05 -29.27 -5.46
N THR A 319 -5.35 -28.92 -5.45
CA THR A 319 -6.41 -29.73 -6.09
C THR A 319 -6.17 -29.86 -7.60
N ASN A 320 -6.13 -31.09 -8.12
CA ASN A 320 -5.90 -31.38 -9.53
C ASN A 320 -7.07 -30.91 -10.42
N GLY A 321 -6.74 -30.30 -11.57
CA GLY A 321 -7.73 -29.86 -12.56
C GLY A 321 -8.51 -28.59 -12.20
N VAL A 322 -8.19 -27.96 -11.07
CA VAL A 322 -8.80 -26.73 -10.57
C VAL A 322 -7.91 -25.52 -10.87
N THR A 323 -8.47 -24.35 -11.12
CA THR A 323 -7.76 -23.08 -11.29
C THR A 323 -8.37 -22.00 -10.40
N PHE A 324 -7.73 -20.83 -10.30
CA PHE A 324 -8.27 -19.72 -9.50
C PHE A 324 -9.64 -19.22 -9.99
N ALA A 325 -10.09 -19.59 -11.19
CA ALA A 325 -11.44 -19.33 -11.69
C ALA A 325 -12.54 -19.98 -10.82
N GLN A 326 -12.20 -20.98 -10.01
CA GLN A 326 -13.11 -21.67 -9.09
C GLN A 326 -12.96 -21.21 -7.63
N VAL A 327 -12.07 -20.25 -7.37
CA VAL A 327 -11.82 -19.68 -6.04
C VAL A 327 -12.59 -18.36 -5.93
N ALA A 328 -13.43 -18.23 -4.91
CA ALA A 328 -14.22 -17.02 -4.68
C ALA A 328 -13.56 -16.12 -3.62
N ASN A 329 -13.65 -14.81 -3.82
CA ASN A 329 -13.14 -13.78 -2.90
C ASN A 329 -11.70 -13.98 -2.36
N PRO A 330 -10.72 -14.51 -3.14
CA PRO A 330 -9.38 -14.70 -2.61
C PRO A 330 -8.74 -13.36 -2.25
N TYR A 331 -8.15 -13.25 -1.06
CA TYR A 331 -7.44 -12.06 -0.60
C TYR A 331 -6.18 -12.45 0.17
N CYS A 332 -5.18 -11.57 0.18
CA CYS A 332 -4.17 -11.59 1.24
C CYS A 332 -4.14 -10.27 2.00
N ARG A 333 -3.61 -10.34 3.22
CA ARG A 333 -3.47 -9.18 4.08
C ARG A 333 -2.25 -9.30 4.98
N ALA A 334 -1.80 -8.16 5.50
CA ALA A 334 -0.83 -8.09 6.58
C ALA A 334 -1.45 -7.42 7.80
N GLU A 335 -1.28 -8.01 8.99
CA GLU A 335 -1.73 -7.47 10.27
C GLU A 335 -0.61 -7.46 11.31
N ASP A 336 -0.65 -6.50 12.24
CA ASP A 336 0.33 -6.36 13.34
C ASP A 336 -0.08 -7.10 14.63
N GLY A 337 -1.18 -7.86 14.58
CA GLY A 337 -1.81 -8.53 15.72
C GLY A 337 -2.83 -7.68 16.48
N THR A 338 -2.92 -6.38 16.18
CA THR A 338 -3.98 -5.48 16.68
C THR A 338 -4.92 -5.01 15.59
N GLN A 339 -4.42 -4.87 14.36
CA GLN A 339 -5.18 -4.40 13.20
C GLN A 339 -4.61 -4.90 11.87
N GLU A 340 -5.45 -4.89 10.84
CA GLU A 340 -5.05 -5.03 9.45
C GLU A 340 -4.36 -3.75 8.97
N LEU A 341 -3.17 -3.87 8.40
CA LEU A 341 -2.35 -2.77 7.87
C LEU A 341 -2.53 -2.62 6.36
N ALA A 342 -2.67 -3.75 5.67
CA ALA A 342 -2.82 -3.79 4.23
C ALA A 342 -3.67 -5.00 3.83
N ARG A 343 -4.51 -4.83 2.82
CA ARG A 343 -5.30 -5.90 2.21
C ARG A 343 -5.23 -5.79 0.70
N TYR A 344 -4.94 -6.90 0.04
CA TYR A 344 -4.94 -7.05 -1.41
C TYR A 344 -5.97 -8.10 -1.82
N GLN A 345 -7.02 -7.65 -2.52
CA GLN A 345 -8.00 -8.56 -3.13
C GLN A 345 -7.44 -9.08 -4.45
N LEU A 346 -7.32 -10.39 -4.59
CA LEU A 346 -6.83 -11.01 -5.82
C LEU A 346 -7.93 -10.95 -6.87
N ALA A 347 -7.57 -10.48 -8.05
CA ALA A 347 -8.42 -10.55 -9.25
C ALA A 347 -7.70 -11.21 -10.43
N GLU A 348 -6.42 -11.51 -10.28
CA GLU A 348 -5.53 -12.02 -11.31
C GLU A 348 -5.53 -13.55 -11.38
N GLY A 349 -5.12 -14.08 -12.53
CA GLY A 349 -4.73 -15.48 -12.62
C GLY A 349 -5.87 -16.49 -12.59
N ALA A 350 -7.10 -16.13 -13.00
CA ALA A 350 -8.23 -17.07 -13.07
C ALA A 350 -7.90 -18.40 -13.78
N ASN A 351 -7.05 -18.37 -14.82
CA ASN A 351 -6.62 -19.58 -15.55
C ASN A 351 -5.33 -20.22 -15.00
N ALA A 352 -4.72 -19.62 -13.99
CA ALA A 352 -3.49 -20.11 -13.37
C ALA A 352 -3.79 -21.08 -12.22
N ARG A 353 -2.78 -21.86 -11.88
CA ARG A 353 -2.77 -22.77 -10.73
C ARG A 353 -1.82 -22.32 -9.62
N ALA A 354 -1.02 -21.31 -9.88
CA ALA A 354 -0.13 -20.72 -8.92
C ALA A 354 -0.07 -19.20 -9.08
N LEU A 355 0.10 -18.49 -7.97
CA LEU A 355 0.23 -17.04 -7.92
C LEU A 355 1.28 -16.66 -6.89
N ILE A 356 2.24 -15.84 -7.29
CA ILE A 356 3.11 -15.13 -6.36
C ILE A 356 2.37 -13.85 -5.99
N ILE A 357 1.67 -13.92 -4.85
CA ILE A 357 0.66 -12.94 -4.47
C ILE A 357 1.28 -11.68 -3.90
N SER A 358 2.28 -11.84 -3.03
CA SER A 358 2.92 -10.75 -2.33
C SER A 358 4.33 -11.14 -1.90
N LYS A 359 5.08 -10.16 -1.42
CA LYS A 359 6.31 -10.39 -0.64
C LYS A 359 6.39 -9.42 0.52
N VAL A 360 7.06 -9.84 1.58
CA VAL A 360 7.57 -8.93 2.60
C VAL A 360 9.05 -8.72 2.32
N ALA A 361 9.47 -7.48 2.08
CA ALA A 361 10.83 -7.16 1.66
C ALA A 361 11.44 -6.11 2.58
N ARG A 362 12.75 -6.23 2.79
CA ARG A 362 13.54 -5.28 3.55
C ARG A 362 14.19 -4.29 2.60
N ASP A 363 13.99 -3.01 2.86
CA ASP A 363 14.73 -1.94 2.19
C ASP A 363 16.22 -2.01 2.57
N GLY A 364 17.08 -2.02 1.56
CA GLY A 364 18.53 -2.22 1.75
C GLY A 364 19.24 -1.03 2.40
N HIS A 365 18.64 0.17 2.36
CA HIS A 365 19.25 1.40 2.86
C HIS A 365 18.82 1.69 4.31
N THR A 366 17.53 1.58 4.59
CA THR A 366 16.91 1.87 5.89
C THR A 366 16.78 0.64 6.77
N GLY A 367 16.77 -0.56 6.19
CA GLY A 367 16.47 -1.81 6.89
C GLY A 367 14.98 -1.96 7.24
N ARG A 368 14.11 -1.06 6.76
CA ARG A 368 12.65 -1.09 6.99
C ARG A 368 12.02 -2.24 6.21
N TRP A 369 11.04 -2.90 6.82
CA TRP A 369 10.23 -3.92 6.16
C TRP A 369 8.98 -3.31 5.54
N GLY A 370 8.58 -3.80 4.37
CA GLY A 370 7.33 -3.44 3.71
C GLY A 370 6.61 -4.65 3.11
N PHE A 371 5.31 -4.52 2.92
CA PHE A 371 4.44 -5.45 2.21
C PHE A 371 4.26 -5.01 0.75
N HIS A 372 4.51 -5.91 -0.18
CA HIS A 372 4.47 -5.66 -1.62
C HIS A 372 3.38 -6.51 -2.25
N ALA A 373 2.38 -5.90 -2.89
CA ALA A 373 1.34 -6.60 -3.64
C ALA A 373 1.86 -6.91 -5.07
N LEU A 374 2.06 -8.20 -5.37
CA LEU A 374 2.70 -8.64 -6.62
C LEU A 374 1.67 -9.11 -7.67
N GLY A 375 0.77 -10.02 -7.29
CA GLY A 375 -0.27 -10.54 -8.18
C GLY A 375 0.27 -11.12 -9.50
N VAL A 376 1.34 -11.92 -9.44
CA VAL A 376 2.01 -12.47 -10.63
C VAL A 376 1.68 -13.95 -10.78
N THR A 377 1.13 -14.33 -11.93
CA THR A 377 0.81 -15.73 -12.24
C THR A 377 2.06 -16.57 -12.38
N SER A 378 2.01 -17.77 -11.83
CA SER A 378 3.02 -18.81 -11.99
C SER A 378 2.33 -20.14 -12.37
N ASN A 379 3.09 -21.23 -12.41
CA ASN A 379 2.59 -22.57 -12.69
C ASN A 379 3.08 -23.57 -11.65
N GLY A 380 2.44 -24.73 -11.62
CA GLY A 380 2.78 -25.83 -10.72
C GLY A 380 1.89 -25.93 -9.49
N ALA A 381 2.20 -26.89 -8.63
CA ALA A 381 1.40 -27.24 -7.45
C ALA A 381 2.16 -26.98 -6.13
N MET A 382 3.43 -26.60 -6.21
CA MET A 382 4.29 -26.35 -5.04
C MET A 382 5.11 -25.08 -5.26
N TYR A 383 5.56 -24.46 -4.16
CA TYR A 383 6.43 -23.29 -4.19
C TYR A 383 7.70 -23.48 -5.05
N LYS A 384 8.21 -24.72 -5.15
CA LYS A 384 9.41 -25.07 -5.94
C LYS A 384 9.19 -24.79 -7.42
N ASP A 385 7.98 -24.99 -7.93
CA ASP A 385 7.62 -24.74 -9.32
C ASP A 385 7.64 -23.24 -9.65
N CYS A 386 7.40 -22.40 -8.63
CA CYS A 386 7.38 -20.94 -8.74
C CYS A 386 8.76 -20.29 -8.52
N MET A 387 9.80 -21.08 -8.25
CA MET A 387 11.12 -20.58 -7.85
C MET A 387 11.74 -19.62 -8.87
N GLY A 388 11.68 -19.97 -10.16
CA GLY A 388 12.22 -19.11 -11.22
C GLY A 388 11.47 -17.77 -11.33
N ASP A 389 10.16 -17.76 -11.09
CA ASP A 389 9.37 -16.54 -11.09
C ASP A 389 9.71 -15.66 -9.88
N MET A 390 9.85 -16.24 -8.68
CA MET A 390 10.26 -15.52 -7.47
C MET A 390 11.66 -14.90 -7.62
N GLN A 391 12.62 -15.64 -8.20
CA GLN A 391 13.96 -15.11 -8.47
C GLN A 391 13.96 -13.95 -9.47
N ARG A 392 13.09 -13.98 -10.49
CA ARG A 392 12.90 -12.83 -11.39
C ARG A 392 12.29 -11.63 -10.67
N LEU A 393 11.29 -11.86 -9.83
CA LEU A 393 10.61 -10.82 -9.07
C LEU A 393 11.46 -10.22 -7.94
N PHE A 394 12.51 -10.92 -7.51
CA PHE A 394 13.42 -10.43 -6.47
C PHE A 394 14.00 -9.06 -6.82
N ASN A 395 14.47 -8.89 -8.06
CA ASN A 395 15.07 -7.66 -8.57
C ASN A 395 14.07 -6.74 -9.31
N THR A 396 12.79 -7.11 -9.34
CA THR A 396 11.76 -6.31 -10.02
C THR A 396 11.16 -5.29 -9.06
N SER A 397 11.19 -4.01 -9.44
CA SER A 397 10.46 -2.97 -8.71
C SER A 397 8.96 -3.27 -8.76
N THR A 398 8.33 -3.32 -7.59
CA THR A 398 6.92 -3.70 -7.44
C THR A 398 6.00 -2.75 -8.18
N ALA A 399 6.31 -1.44 -8.19
CA ALA A 399 5.52 -0.44 -8.88
C ALA A 399 5.35 -0.71 -10.40
N THR A 400 6.34 -1.34 -11.04
CA THR A 400 6.29 -1.64 -12.49
C THR A 400 5.27 -2.73 -12.84
N LEU A 401 4.84 -3.54 -11.86
CA LEU A 401 3.85 -4.60 -12.06
C LEU A 401 2.44 -4.06 -12.31
N ALA A 402 2.15 -2.84 -11.85
CA ALA A 402 0.88 -2.16 -12.10
C ALA A 402 0.71 -1.82 -13.60
N GLU A 403 1.80 -1.47 -14.28
CA GLU A 403 1.81 -1.04 -15.69
C GLU A 403 1.75 -2.21 -16.68
N ALA A 404 2.20 -3.39 -16.26
CA ALA A 404 2.19 -4.61 -17.09
C ALA A 404 0.82 -5.31 -17.16
N SER A 405 -0.19 -4.81 -16.45
CA SER A 405 -1.53 -5.41 -16.43
C SER A 405 -2.38 -4.87 -17.59
N PRO A 406 -2.95 -5.72 -18.47
CA PRO A 406 -3.82 -5.24 -19.53
C PRO A 406 -5.03 -4.53 -18.92
N MET A 407 -5.36 -3.33 -19.43
CA MET A 407 -6.55 -2.56 -19.06
C MET A 407 -7.77 -3.50 -18.98
N GLN A 408 -8.30 -3.72 -17.77
CA GLN A 408 -9.63 -4.28 -17.62
C GLN A 408 -10.62 -3.23 -18.13
N VAL A 409 -11.21 -3.50 -19.30
CA VAL A 409 -12.33 -2.71 -19.83
C VAL A 409 -13.48 -2.91 -18.84
N THR A 410 -13.72 -1.90 -18.01
CA THR A 410 -14.88 -1.87 -17.12
C THR A 410 -16.12 -1.80 -18.00
N ALA A 411 -16.96 -2.84 -17.96
CA ALA A 411 -18.23 -2.83 -18.66
C ALA A 411 -19.07 -1.65 -18.12
N VAL A 412 -19.32 -0.67 -18.98
CA VAL A 412 -20.21 0.46 -18.69
C VAL A 412 -21.61 -0.11 -18.46
N GLN A 413 -22.07 -0.08 -17.21
CA GLN A 413 -23.47 -0.29 -16.88
C GLN A 413 -24.26 0.91 -17.43
N VAL A 414 -24.84 0.74 -18.62
CA VAL A 414 -25.78 1.71 -19.19
C VAL A 414 -27.08 1.62 -18.40
N THR A 415 -27.27 2.55 -17.46
CA THR A 415 -28.56 2.78 -16.80
C THR A 415 -29.50 3.48 -17.78
N THR A 416 -30.37 2.71 -18.43
CA THR A 416 -31.53 3.26 -19.13
C THR A 416 -32.58 3.68 -18.10
N THR A 417 -32.87 4.98 -18.07
CA THR A 417 -34.01 5.55 -17.35
C THR A 417 -35.31 5.04 -17.98
N THR A 418 -36.13 4.32 -17.20
CA THR A 418 -37.49 3.93 -17.61
C THR A 418 -38.52 4.75 -16.83
N GLY A 419 -39.44 5.38 -17.57
CA GLY A 419 -40.68 5.93 -17.05
C GLY A 419 -41.88 5.22 -17.70
N GLY A 420 -42.78 4.72 -16.86
CA GLY A 420 -44.23 4.65 -17.13
C GLY A 420 -44.83 3.35 -17.71
N GLY A 421 -45.61 2.64 -16.88
CA GLY A 421 -46.86 1.96 -17.30
C GLY A 421 -46.85 0.42 -17.31
N PRO A 422 -47.89 -0.26 -16.77
CA PRO A 422 -47.83 -1.68 -16.43
C PRO A 422 -48.25 -2.60 -17.58
N VAL A 423 -47.52 -3.70 -17.79
CA VAL A 423 -47.96 -4.82 -18.64
C VAL A 423 -47.73 -6.14 -17.86
N ALA A 424 -48.75 -7.00 -17.91
CA ALA A 424 -48.89 -8.27 -17.20
C ALA A 424 -47.78 -9.30 -17.51
N PRO A 425 -47.56 -10.31 -16.65
CA PRO A 425 -46.38 -11.18 -16.73
C PRO A 425 -46.56 -12.28 -17.78
N THR A 426 -45.68 -12.28 -18.78
CA THR A 426 -45.49 -13.42 -19.69
C THR A 426 -44.42 -14.33 -19.11
N SER A 427 -44.80 -15.58 -18.83
CA SER A 427 -43.90 -16.65 -18.39
C SER A 427 -42.87 -16.96 -19.47
N TYR A 428 -41.58 -16.81 -19.16
CA TYR A 428 -40.51 -17.40 -19.97
C TYR A 428 -40.14 -18.77 -19.41
N ALA A 429 -40.27 -19.76 -20.29
CA ALA A 429 -40.00 -21.16 -20.07
C ALA A 429 -38.51 -21.41 -19.73
N GLN A 430 -38.29 -22.36 -18.84
CA GLN A 430 -36.97 -22.90 -18.52
C GLN A 430 -36.39 -23.66 -19.73
N PRO A 431 -35.06 -23.61 -19.96
CA PRO A 431 -34.43 -24.53 -20.89
C PRO A 431 -34.37 -25.92 -20.25
N VAL A 432 -35.01 -26.89 -20.91
CA VAL A 432 -34.91 -28.31 -20.60
C VAL A 432 -33.49 -28.79 -20.89
N VAL A 433 -32.73 -29.12 -19.85
CA VAL A 433 -31.46 -29.85 -19.99
C VAL A 433 -31.80 -31.34 -20.13
N GLN A 434 -31.54 -31.89 -21.32
CA GLN A 434 -31.65 -33.33 -21.55
C GLN A 434 -30.61 -34.08 -20.71
N ALA A 435 -31.07 -35.04 -19.91
CA ALA A 435 -30.22 -35.96 -19.18
C ALA A 435 -29.39 -36.82 -20.16
N GLN A 436 -28.07 -36.66 -20.15
CA GLN A 436 -27.17 -37.63 -20.76
C GLN A 436 -26.97 -38.80 -19.79
N GLN A 437 -27.27 -39.99 -20.28
CA GLN A 437 -27.15 -41.26 -19.57
C GLN A 437 -25.69 -41.59 -19.27
N GLN A 438 -25.45 -42.00 -18.03
CA GLN A 438 -24.20 -42.53 -17.49
C GLN A 438 -23.92 -43.92 -18.11
N PRO A 439 -22.72 -44.22 -18.63
CA PRO A 439 -22.33 -45.60 -18.94
C PRO A 439 -21.86 -46.33 -17.66
N PRO A 440 -22.06 -47.66 -17.57
CA PRO A 440 -21.88 -48.44 -16.35
C PRO A 440 -20.42 -48.71 -15.97
N ASP A 441 -20.23 -48.95 -14.67
CA ASP A 441 -18.98 -49.27 -13.97
C ASP A 441 -18.10 -50.32 -14.68
N ALA A 442 -16.83 -49.96 -14.90
CA ALA A 442 -15.76 -50.90 -15.21
C ALA A 442 -14.88 -51.10 -13.96
N ALA A 443 -14.83 -52.35 -13.49
CA ALA A 443 -14.06 -52.79 -12.33
C ALA A 443 -12.55 -52.47 -12.44
N LYS A 444 -11.98 -51.91 -11.37
CA LYS A 444 -10.53 -51.69 -11.23
C LYS A 444 -9.81 -52.99 -10.82
N PRO A 445 -8.66 -53.34 -11.44
CA PRO A 445 -7.81 -54.41 -10.94
C PRO A 445 -6.97 -53.94 -9.74
N LYS A 446 -6.81 -54.84 -8.77
CA LYS A 446 -5.90 -54.74 -7.63
C LYS A 446 -4.45 -54.69 -8.14
N CYS A 447 -3.63 -53.80 -7.61
CA CYS A 447 -2.17 -53.87 -7.78
C CYS A 447 -1.48 -53.85 -6.42
N CYS A 448 -0.58 -54.81 -6.25
CA CYS A 448 0.14 -55.17 -5.04
C CYS A 448 1.13 -54.09 -4.56
N ILE A 449 1.24 -54.00 -3.24
CA ILE A 449 2.39 -53.44 -2.54
C ILE A 449 3.49 -54.51 -2.57
N ILE A 450 4.69 -54.14 -3.04
CA ILE A 450 5.92 -54.88 -2.76
C ILE A 450 6.72 -54.00 -1.78
N LEU A 451 7.15 -54.64 -0.70
CA LEU A 451 7.87 -54.11 0.47
C LEU A 451 9.19 -53.42 0.12
#